data_AF-A0A2T5J971-F1
#
_entry.id   AF-A0A2T5J971-F1
#
_cell.length_a   1.000
_cell.length_b   1.000
_cell.length_c   1.000
_cell.angle_alpha   90.00
_cell.angle_beta   90.00
_cell.angle_gamma   90.00
#
_symmetry.space_group_name_H-M   'P 1'
#
loop_
_entity.id
_entity.type
_entity.pdbx_description
1 polymer ?
#
loop_
_entity_poly.entity_id
_entity_poly.type
_entity_poly.pdbx_seq_one_letter_code
_entity_poly.pdbx_strand_id
1 'polypeptide(L)'
;MKAVTYSIFTVLLALIACTPKTPSGELINQKASLPATFSVSDLHQKVLTAVINKKEHTMSLLYGDAAAELALKSAIPAQATNFSFTLVTWQQQDDAHWFGARIPGDLISVEKLAKKGADASLVYQKLSGKKLTTVTDTTGTAGRIQFMLSQKVSILP
;
A
#
# COMPACT_ATOMS: atom_id res chain seq x y z
N MET A 1 -60.61 -4.43 -15.51
CA MET A 1 -59.34 -4.67 -16.23
C MET A 1 -58.19 -3.82 -15.69
N LYS A 2 -58.31 -2.50 -15.55
CA LYS A 2 -57.23 -1.61 -15.06
C LYS A 2 -56.67 -1.97 -13.68
N ALA A 3 -57.53 -2.36 -12.72
CA ALA A 3 -57.11 -2.75 -11.37
C ALA A 3 -56.22 -4.02 -11.35
N VAL A 4 -56.49 -4.98 -12.24
CA VAL A 4 -55.69 -6.22 -12.37
C VAL A 4 -54.32 -5.92 -12.96
N THR A 5 -54.23 -5.00 -13.93
CA THR A 5 -52.95 -4.57 -14.50
C THR A 5 -52.07 -3.82 -13.50
N TYR A 6 -52.65 -2.98 -12.64
CA TYR A 6 -51.87 -2.30 -11.58
C TYR A 6 -51.34 -3.28 -10.53
N SER A 7 -52.13 -4.28 -10.11
CA SER A 7 -51.66 -5.31 -9.17
C SER A 7 -50.50 -6.15 -9.72
N ILE A 8 -50.52 -6.50 -11.02
CA ILE A 8 -49.43 -7.23 -11.66
C ILE A 8 -48.14 -6.39 -11.69
N PHE A 9 -48.25 -5.09 -11.96
CA PHE A 9 -47.10 -4.19 -12.02
C PHE A 9 -46.43 -4.01 -10.65
N THR A 10 -47.20 -3.93 -9.56
CA THR A 10 -46.67 -3.82 -8.19
C THR A 10 -45.96 -5.09 -7.73
N VAL A 11 -46.50 -6.27 -8.08
CA VAL A 11 -45.84 -7.56 -7.79
C VAL A 11 -44.53 -7.69 -8.58
N LEU A 12 -44.52 -7.24 -9.84
CA LEU A 12 -43.32 -7.27 -10.67
C LEU A 12 -42.23 -6.34 -10.13
N LEU A 13 -42.57 -5.14 -9.63
CA LEU A 13 -41.61 -4.23 -8.97
C LEU A 13 -41.03 -4.82 -7.67
N ALA A 14 -41.82 -5.54 -6.89
CA ALA A 14 -41.37 -6.15 -5.63
C ALA A 14 -40.35 -7.28 -5.85
N LEU A 15 -40.38 -7.97 -7.00
CA LEU A 15 -39.44 -9.04 -7.34
C LEU A 15 -38.06 -8.52 -7.78
N ILE A 16 -37.94 -7.26 -8.19
CA ILE A 16 -36.67 -6.65 -8.64
C ILE A 16 -35.94 -5.96 -7.47
N ALA A 17 -36.60 -5.77 -6.32
CA ALA A 17 -36.07 -5.05 -5.16
C ALA A 17 -35.10 -5.87 -4.29
N CYS A 18 -34.87 -7.15 -4.59
CA CYS A 18 -33.85 -7.96 -3.91
C CYS A 18 -32.48 -7.73 -4.55
N THR A 19 -31.78 -6.67 -4.12
CA THR A 19 -30.35 -6.57 -4.35
C THR A 19 -29.65 -7.57 -3.42
N PRO A 20 -28.90 -8.56 -3.93
CA PRO A 20 -28.13 -9.45 -3.08
C PRO A 20 -27.13 -8.63 -2.25
N LYS A 21 -26.92 -9.01 -0.98
CA LYS A 21 -25.87 -8.40 -0.16
C LYS A 21 -24.52 -8.61 -0.87
N THR A 22 -23.77 -7.53 -1.06
CA THR A 22 -22.39 -7.59 -1.56
C THR A 22 -21.60 -8.61 -0.73
N PRO A 23 -21.03 -9.66 -1.35
CA PRO A 23 -20.21 -10.62 -0.64
C PRO A 23 -19.09 -9.92 0.11
N SER A 24 -18.79 -10.36 1.34
CA SER A 24 -17.74 -9.74 2.17
C SER A 24 -16.36 -9.71 1.49
N GLY A 25 -16.09 -10.65 0.58
CA GLY A 25 -14.87 -10.70 -0.22
C GLY A 25 -14.71 -9.54 -1.20
N GLU A 26 -15.80 -8.89 -1.62
CA GLU A 26 -15.80 -7.71 -2.48
C GLU A 26 -15.60 -6.40 -1.69
N LEU A 27 -15.78 -6.44 -0.36
CA LEU A 27 -15.48 -5.31 0.52
C LEU A 27 -13.98 -5.14 0.81
N ILE A 28 -13.17 -6.17 0.52
CA ILE A 28 -11.73 -6.15 0.70
C ILE A 28 -11.06 -5.90 -0.64
N ASN A 29 -10.11 -4.98 -0.67
CA ASN A 29 -9.30 -4.69 -1.85
C ASN A 29 -8.26 -5.80 -2.11
N GLN A 30 -8.72 -6.90 -2.71
CA GLN A 30 -7.90 -8.07 -2.99
C GLN A 30 -6.72 -7.80 -3.93
N LYS A 31 -6.84 -6.80 -4.81
CA LYS A 31 -5.74 -6.46 -5.74
C LYS A 31 -4.53 -5.87 -5.02
N ALA A 32 -4.78 -5.11 -3.96
CA ALA A 32 -3.76 -4.49 -3.13
C ALA A 32 -3.16 -5.43 -2.08
N SER A 33 -3.77 -6.61 -1.88
CA SER A 33 -3.29 -7.61 -0.91
C SER A 33 -1.83 -7.98 -1.17
N LEU A 34 -1.06 -8.05 -0.10
CA LEU A 34 0.31 -8.55 -0.14
C LEU A 34 0.30 -10.09 -0.26
N PRO A 35 1.32 -10.68 -0.90
CA PRO A 35 1.45 -12.14 -0.95
C PRO A 35 1.56 -12.73 0.45
N ALA A 36 0.93 -13.88 0.69
CA ALA A 36 0.92 -14.53 2.01
C ALA A 36 2.32 -14.85 2.56
N THR A 37 3.34 -14.93 1.69
CA THR A 37 4.74 -15.12 2.05
C THR A 37 5.43 -13.86 2.59
N PHE A 38 4.72 -12.73 2.68
CA PHE A 38 5.27 -11.46 3.12
C PHE A 38 4.33 -10.75 4.10
N SER A 39 4.82 -10.51 5.30
CA SER A 39 4.14 -9.77 6.36
C SER A 39 5.03 -8.65 6.86
N VAL A 40 4.50 -7.43 6.81
CA VAL A 40 5.17 -6.25 7.39
C VAL A 40 5.12 -6.28 8.92
N SER A 41 4.08 -6.90 9.48
CA SER A 41 3.91 -7.06 10.93
C SER A 41 5.00 -7.95 11.53
N ASP A 42 5.44 -8.98 10.81
CA ASP A 42 6.55 -9.86 11.22
C ASP A 42 7.88 -9.11 11.31
N LEU A 43 7.98 -7.94 10.67
CA LEU A 43 9.13 -7.05 10.73
C LEU A 43 9.04 -6.03 11.89
N HIS A 44 7.97 -6.08 12.69
CA HIS A 44 7.66 -5.10 13.75
C HIS A 44 7.62 -3.64 13.25
N GLN A 45 7.25 -3.44 11.99
CA GLN A 45 7.20 -2.12 11.39
C GLN A 45 5.79 -1.53 11.44
N LYS A 46 5.73 -0.21 11.59
CA LYS A 46 4.50 0.58 11.47
C LYS A 46 4.57 1.51 10.27
N VAL A 47 3.42 2.00 9.82
CA VAL A 47 3.37 3.00 8.76
C VAL A 47 4.00 4.30 9.27
N LEU A 48 4.98 4.81 8.54
CA LEU A 48 5.64 6.09 8.81
C LEU A 48 5.05 7.20 7.94
N THR A 49 4.78 6.93 6.66
CA THR A 49 4.14 7.88 5.76
C THR A 49 3.52 7.21 4.54
N ALA A 50 2.66 7.95 3.83
CA ALA A 50 2.05 7.57 2.57
C ALA A 50 2.43 8.57 1.47
N VAL A 51 2.73 8.08 0.27
CA VAL A 51 3.12 8.91 -0.87
C VAL A 51 2.24 8.58 -2.09
N ILE A 52 1.75 9.62 -2.75
CA ILE A 52 1.02 9.53 -4.02
C ILE A 52 1.85 10.18 -5.12
N ASN A 53 2.16 9.42 -6.16
CA ASN A 53 2.73 9.95 -7.38
C ASN A 53 1.63 10.04 -8.44
N LYS A 54 1.17 11.26 -8.73
CA LYS A 54 0.09 11.49 -9.71
C LYS A 54 0.52 11.28 -11.15
N LYS A 55 1.81 11.49 -11.45
CA LYS A 55 2.36 11.34 -12.81
C LYS A 55 2.48 9.87 -13.19
N GLU A 56 3.02 9.07 -12.26
CA GLU A 56 3.21 7.63 -12.46
C GLU A 56 1.97 6.81 -12.03
N HIS A 57 0.93 7.49 -11.53
CA HIS A 57 -0.28 6.86 -11.00
C HIS A 57 0.01 5.79 -9.95
N THR A 58 0.95 6.02 -9.04
CA THR A 58 1.31 5.06 -7.98
C THR A 58 0.97 5.57 -6.59
N MET A 59 0.73 4.66 -5.66
CA MET A 59 0.61 4.93 -4.23
C MET A 59 1.67 4.10 -3.50
N SER A 60 2.28 4.65 -2.45
CA SER A 60 3.24 3.91 -1.64
C SER A 60 3.03 4.14 -0.15
N LEU A 61 3.30 3.12 0.64
CA LEU A 61 3.40 3.21 2.09
C LEU A 61 4.84 2.91 2.50
N LEU A 62 5.44 3.83 3.25
CA LEU A 62 6.73 3.62 3.89
C LEU A 62 6.48 3.13 5.31
N TYR A 63 6.93 1.92 5.59
CA TYR A 63 6.94 1.32 6.91
C TYR A 63 8.33 1.39 7.52
N GLY A 64 8.41 1.39 8.85
CA GLY A 64 9.67 1.21 9.55
C GLY A 64 9.51 0.91 11.02
N ASP A 65 10.60 0.48 11.64
CA ASP A 65 10.70 0.25 13.08
C ASP A 65 10.85 1.58 13.85
N ALA A 66 10.93 1.51 15.19
CA ALA A 66 11.06 2.70 16.03
C ALA A 66 12.36 3.50 15.76
N ALA A 67 13.45 2.82 15.39
CA ALA A 67 14.71 3.47 15.06
C ALA A 67 14.62 4.18 13.70
N ALA A 68 13.90 3.60 12.74
CA ALA A 68 13.61 4.16 11.43
C ALA A 68 12.73 5.42 11.56
N GLU A 69 11.73 5.40 12.43
CA GLU A 69 10.93 6.59 12.74
C GLU A 69 11.80 7.72 13.34
N LEU A 70 12.67 7.39 14.29
CA LEU A 70 13.59 8.38 14.88
C LEU A 70 14.55 8.94 13.82
N ALA A 71 15.08 8.07 12.94
CA ALA A 71 15.95 8.46 11.84
C ALA A 71 15.31 9.48 10.88
N LEU A 72 13.97 9.45 10.71
CA LEU A 72 13.25 10.44 9.90
C LEU A 72 12.82 11.70 10.67
N LYS A 73 12.76 11.66 12.01
CA LYS A 73 12.38 12.80 12.86
C LYS A 73 13.57 13.64 13.30
N SER A 74 14.74 13.04 13.46
CA SER A 74 15.93 13.71 13.97
C SER A 74 16.65 14.49 12.86
N ALA A 75 17.04 15.73 13.16
CA ALA A 75 18.03 16.48 12.36
C ALA A 75 19.47 15.95 12.56
N ILE A 76 19.65 15.05 13.54
CA ILE A 76 20.92 14.37 13.83
C ILE A 76 21.00 13.13 12.95
N PRO A 77 22.12 12.88 12.26
CA PRO A 77 22.20 11.82 11.26
C PRO A 77 21.83 10.46 11.84
N ALA A 78 21.14 9.64 11.05
CA ALA A 78 20.86 8.21 11.28
C ALA A 78 22.14 7.33 11.40
N GLN A 79 23.28 7.94 11.74
CA GLN A 79 24.61 7.37 11.80
C GLN A 79 24.81 6.43 13.00
N ALA A 80 24.02 6.55 14.08
CA ALA A 80 24.24 5.78 15.31
C ALA A 80 23.36 4.52 15.51
N THR A 81 22.24 4.36 14.79
CA THR A 81 21.27 3.29 15.12
C THR A 81 20.96 2.41 13.91
N ASN A 82 20.93 1.10 14.11
CA ASN A 82 20.38 0.16 13.13
C ASN A 82 18.89 0.47 12.94
N PHE A 83 18.44 0.49 11.69
CA PHE A 83 17.04 0.73 11.36
C PHE A 83 16.63 -0.14 10.17
N SER A 84 15.32 -0.36 10.04
CA SER A 84 14.72 -1.06 8.91
C SER A 84 13.52 -0.30 8.36
N PHE A 85 13.55 -0.03 7.04
CA PHE A 85 12.44 0.50 6.27
C PHE A 85 11.93 -0.54 5.26
N THR A 86 10.62 -0.52 5.02
CA THR A 86 9.98 -1.21 3.89
C THR A 86 9.09 -0.22 3.16
N LEU A 87 9.37 0.07 1.89
CA LEU A 87 8.50 0.84 1.02
C LEU A 87 7.71 -0.12 0.13
N VAL A 88 6.39 -0.08 0.23
CA VAL A 88 5.50 -0.88 -0.61
C VAL A 88 4.81 0.04 -1.59
N THR A 89 4.84 -0.30 -2.88
CA THR A 89 4.30 0.53 -3.96
C THR A 89 3.28 -0.26 -4.77
N TRP A 90 2.11 0.35 -4.97
CA TRP A 90 1.03 -0.16 -5.82
C TRP A 90 0.73 0.79 -6.97
N GLN A 91 0.22 0.22 -8.06
CA GLN A 91 -0.48 0.98 -9.09
C GLN A 91 -1.77 1.53 -8.49
N GLN A 92 -2.19 2.74 -8.85
CA GLN A 92 -3.52 3.24 -8.49
C GLN A 92 -4.58 2.67 -9.42
N GLN A 93 -5.76 2.43 -8.86
CA GLN A 93 -6.98 2.12 -9.60
C GLN A 93 -8.13 2.98 -9.07
N ASP A 94 -9.17 3.14 -9.87
CA ASP A 94 -10.38 3.83 -9.43
C ASP A 94 -11.12 3.00 -8.38
N ASP A 95 -11.75 3.67 -7.41
CA ASP A 95 -12.61 3.04 -6.42
C ASP A 95 -14.01 2.79 -7.01
N ALA A 96 -14.47 1.54 -6.97
CA ALA A 96 -15.80 1.17 -7.45
C ALA A 96 -16.94 1.77 -6.60
N HIS A 97 -16.66 2.15 -5.35
CA HIS A 97 -17.65 2.63 -4.39
C HIS A 97 -17.67 4.15 -4.26
N TRP A 98 -16.61 4.84 -4.67
CA TRP A 98 -16.51 6.29 -4.57
C TRP A 98 -15.93 6.91 -5.84
N PHE A 99 -16.82 7.57 -6.59
CA PHE A 99 -16.44 8.29 -7.80
C PHE A 99 -15.33 9.33 -7.54
N GLY A 100 -14.27 9.26 -8.35
CA GLY A 100 -13.11 10.15 -8.27
C GLY A 100 -12.06 9.75 -7.23
N ALA A 101 -12.36 8.80 -6.34
CA ALA A 101 -11.37 8.24 -5.44
C ALA A 101 -10.45 7.26 -6.16
N ARG A 102 -9.18 7.24 -5.76
CA ARG A 102 -8.18 6.27 -6.23
C ARG A 102 -7.59 5.50 -5.08
N ILE A 103 -7.63 4.18 -5.21
CA ILE A 103 -7.16 3.23 -4.21
C ILE A 103 -5.94 2.46 -4.74
N PRO A 104 -5.17 1.82 -3.86
CA PRO A 104 -4.17 0.83 -4.28
C PRO A 104 -4.80 -0.25 -5.17
N GLY A 105 -4.09 -0.64 -6.22
CA GLY A 105 -4.42 -1.72 -7.14
C GLY A 105 -3.31 -2.77 -7.08
N ASP A 106 -2.76 -3.14 -8.23
CA ASP A 106 -1.73 -4.17 -8.28
C ASP A 106 -0.42 -3.76 -7.60
N LEU A 107 0.16 -4.68 -6.83
CA LEU A 107 1.48 -4.52 -6.22
C LEU A 107 2.56 -4.40 -7.30
N ILE A 108 3.31 -3.30 -7.29
CA ILE A 108 4.43 -3.01 -8.20
C ILE A 108 5.75 -3.48 -7.58
N SER A 109 6.01 -3.06 -6.34
CA SER A 109 7.28 -3.38 -5.67
C SER A 109 7.21 -3.33 -4.15
N VAL A 110 8.15 -4.06 -3.55
CA VAL A 110 8.52 -3.96 -2.14
C VAL A 110 10.02 -3.65 -2.10
N GLU A 111 10.39 -2.52 -1.53
CA GLU A 111 11.78 -2.08 -1.38
C GLU A 111 12.14 -2.09 0.10
N LYS A 112 13.20 -2.81 0.45
CA LYS A 112 13.71 -2.91 1.82
C LYS A 112 15.01 -2.13 1.92
N LEU A 113 15.14 -1.30 2.93
CA LEU A 113 16.37 -0.60 3.27
C LEU A 113 16.66 -0.84 4.74
N ALA A 114 17.80 -1.46 5.02
CA ALA A 114 18.24 -1.69 6.38
C ALA A 114 19.64 -1.11 6.59
N LYS A 115 19.85 -0.54 7.76
CA LYS A 115 21.18 -0.25 8.27
C LYS A 115 21.55 -1.31 9.28
N LYS A 116 22.69 -1.98 9.07
CA LYS A 116 23.17 -3.06 9.95
C LYS A 116 24.65 -2.87 10.30
N GLY A 117 24.97 -3.11 11.57
CA GLY A 117 26.34 -3.23 12.07
C GLY A 117 26.99 -1.90 12.45
N ALA A 118 28.15 -2.00 13.12
CA ALA A 118 28.94 -0.85 13.58
C ALA A 118 29.48 0.00 12.42
N ASP A 119 29.73 -0.61 11.27
CA ASP A 119 30.28 0.03 10.08
C ASP A 119 29.25 0.84 9.29
N ALA A 120 28.02 0.94 9.79
CA ALA A 120 26.95 1.78 9.26
C ALA A 120 26.54 1.50 7.80
N SER A 121 26.84 0.31 7.27
CA SER A 121 26.51 -0.05 5.88
C SER A 121 24.99 -0.12 5.64
N LEU A 122 24.57 0.48 4.51
CA LEU A 122 23.18 0.40 4.04
C LEU A 122 23.01 -0.80 3.12
N VAL A 123 22.03 -1.63 3.43
CA VAL A 123 21.63 -2.80 2.63
C VAL A 123 20.27 -2.50 2.01
N TYR A 124 20.23 -2.47 0.68
CA TYR A 124 19.01 -2.25 -0.09
C TYR A 124 18.64 -3.50 -0.89
N GLN A 125 17.35 -3.83 -0.93
CA GLN A 125 16.79 -4.89 -1.76
C GLN A 125 15.47 -4.45 -2.37
N LYS A 126 15.31 -4.65 -3.68
CA LYS A 126 14.05 -4.45 -4.38
C LYS A 126 13.44 -5.79 -4.80
N LEU A 127 12.16 -5.96 -4.50
CA LEU A 127 11.32 -7.08 -4.93
C LEU A 127 10.24 -6.53 -5.85
N SER A 128 9.94 -7.23 -6.95
CA SER A 128 8.98 -6.77 -7.95
C SER A 128 7.78 -7.69 -8.10
N GLY A 129 6.61 -7.07 -8.30
CA GLY A 129 5.35 -7.72 -8.59
C GLY A 129 4.80 -8.58 -7.46
N LYS A 130 3.66 -9.23 -7.73
CA LYS A 130 2.97 -10.11 -6.78
C LYS A 130 3.78 -11.37 -6.39
N LYS A 131 4.78 -11.74 -7.18
CA LYS A 131 5.67 -12.88 -6.85
C LYS A 131 6.87 -12.49 -6.00
N LEU A 132 7.08 -11.18 -5.76
CA LEU A 132 8.21 -10.64 -5.01
C LEU A 132 9.57 -11.15 -5.52
N THR A 133 9.72 -11.17 -6.85
CA THR A 133 10.99 -11.59 -7.47
C THR A 133 12.07 -10.55 -7.14
N THR A 134 13.24 -11.01 -6.71
CA THR A 134 14.37 -10.11 -6.43
C THR A 134 14.87 -9.46 -7.72
N VAL A 135 15.03 -8.14 -7.67
CA VAL A 135 15.62 -7.35 -8.75
C VAL A 135 17.12 -7.18 -8.48
N THR A 136 17.96 -7.62 -9.41
CA THR A 136 19.43 -7.55 -9.29
C THR A 136 20.01 -6.28 -9.91
N ASP A 137 19.27 -5.60 -10.79
CA ASP A 137 19.68 -4.31 -11.35
C ASP A 137 19.75 -3.25 -10.24
N THR A 138 20.91 -2.61 -10.12
CA THR A 138 21.19 -1.58 -9.12
C THR A 138 21.03 -0.15 -9.66
N THR A 139 20.67 -0.02 -10.94
CA THR A 139 20.45 1.28 -11.57
C THR A 139 19.37 2.06 -10.84
N GLY A 140 19.69 3.30 -10.45
CA GLY A 140 18.77 4.18 -9.73
C GLY A 140 18.60 3.87 -8.23
N THR A 141 19.24 2.82 -7.69
CA THR A 141 19.15 2.45 -6.27
C THR A 141 19.53 3.61 -5.34
N ALA A 142 20.58 4.37 -5.66
CA ALA A 142 20.98 5.53 -4.87
C ALA A 142 19.84 6.57 -4.74
N GLY A 143 19.13 6.85 -5.83
CA GLY A 143 17.98 7.75 -5.82
C GLY A 143 16.81 7.20 -5.00
N ARG A 144 16.58 5.89 -5.01
CA ARG A 144 15.55 5.22 -4.19
C ARG A 144 15.89 5.28 -2.69
N ILE A 145 17.14 5.03 -2.33
CA ILE A 145 17.62 5.15 -0.94
C ILE A 145 17.42 6.58 -0.45
N GLN A 146 17.88 7.57 -1.23
CA GLN A 146 17.70 8.99 -0.90
C GLN A 146 16.22 9.34 -0.76
N PHE A 147 15.36 8.85 -1.66
CA PHE A 147 13.92 9.04 -1.56
C PHE A 147 13.35 8.49 -0.24
N MET A 148 13.71 7.27 0.17
CA MET A 148 13.21 6.69 1.43
C MET A 148 13.68 7.49 2.65
N LEU A 149 14.94 7.92 2.65
CA LEU A 149 15.54 8.68 3.76
C LEU A 149 15.07 10.14 3.82
N SER A 150 14.56 10.70 2.72
CA SER A 150 14.06 12.08 2.68
C SER A 150 12.60 12.21 3.09
N GLN A 151 11.91 11.10 3.40
CA GLN A 151 10.50 11.14 3.80
C GLN A 151 10.32 11.75 5.19
N LYS A 152 9.16 12.37 5.41
CA LYS A 152 8.78 12.89 6.73
C LYS A 152 7.73 11.98 7.35
N VAL A 153 7.87 11.70 8.64
CA VAL A 153 6.87 10.92 9.38
C VAL A 153 5.55 11.69 9.44
N SER A 154 4.45 11.00 9.12
CA SER A 154 3.08 11.51 9.21
C SER A 154 2.43 11.04 10.51
N ILE A 155 1.59 11.89 11.11
CA ILE A 155 0.71 11.49 12.20
C ILE A 155 -0.50 10.81 11.54
N LEU A 156 -0.55 9.49 11.64
CA LEU A 156 -1.68 8.70 11.14
C LEU A 156 -2.64 8.45 12.31
N PRO A 157 -3.94 8.80 12.18
CA PRO A 157 -4.94 8.67 13.24
C PRO A 157 -5.33 7.21 13.53
#